data_AF-A0AAA9ZJG3-F1
#
_entry.id   AF-A0AAA9ZJG3-F1
#
_cell.length_a   1.000
_cell.length_b   1.000
_cell.length_c   1.000
_cell.angle_alpha   90.00
_cell.angle_beta   90.00
_cell.angle_gamma   90.00
#
_symmetry.space_group_name_H-M   'P 1'
#
loop_
_entity.id
_entity.type
_entity.pdbx_description
1 polymer ?
#
loop_
_entity_poly.entity_id
_entity_poly.type
_entity_poly.pdbx_seq_one_letter_code
_entity_poly.pdbx_strand_id
1 'polypeptide(L)'
;MGPSSRHLPSPSGPGSLPPGLITKRRGFDDGSSDISSTASSMMDYNGPKLYKQPATKSNRGIILNAVEYCVFPGAVNREAKQKVLEKIARSEAKHFLVLFRDAGCQFRALYGYWPENEQIIKLYGTGPSQVDDVMFDKFFK
;
A
#
# COMPACT_ATOMS: atom_id res chain seq x y z
N MET A 1 -59.77 21.78 31.69
CA MET A 1 -59.29 22.13 30.33
C MET A 1 -58.77 20.87 29.66
N GLY A 2 -59.29 20.51 28.48
CA GLY A 2 -58.76 19.46 27.60
C GLY A 2 -59.36 18.05 27.77
N PRO A 3 -60.14 17.52 26.81
CA PRO A 3 -60.82 16.22 26.91
C PRO A 3 -60.15 15.04 26.13
N SER A 4 -60.59 13.82 26.48
CA SER A 4 -60.87 12.62 25.64
C SER A 4 -59.85 12.14 24.58
N SER A 5 -59.22 10.96 24.70
CA SER A 5 -59.74 9.58 24.49
C SER A 5 -60.03 9.15 23.03
N ARG A 6 -59.18 8.21 22.53
CA ARG A 6 -59.47 6.95 21.79
C ARG A 6 -59.59 6.91 20.22
N HIS A 7 -58.58 6.23 19.63
CA HIS A 7 -58.61 5.01 18.77
C HIS A 7 -58.89 5.01 17.22
N LEU A 8 -58.02 4.23 16.52
CA LEU A 8 -58.14 3.46 15.24
C LEU A 8 -57.72 4.18 13.92
N PRO A 9 -57.39 3.46 12.81
CA PRO A 9 -56.77 2.12 12.62
C PRO A 9 -55.58 2.14 11.60
N SER A 10 -54.85 1.03 11.42
CA SER A 10 -53.98 0.81 10.25
C SER A 10 -54.79 0.34 9.02
N PRO A 11 -54.39 0.72 7.79
CA PRO A 11 -54.34 -0.26 6.72
C PRO A 11 -53.15 -0.09 5.72
N SER A 12 -52.56 -1.23 5.37
CA SER A 12 -52.12 -1.70 4.04
C SER A 12 -51.78 -0.72 2.90
N GLY A 13 -50.61 -0.91 2.24
CA GLY A 13 -50.46 -0.69 0.79
C GLY A 13 -49.08 -0.25 0.27
N PRO A 14 -48.48 -0.93 -0.73
CA PRO A 14 -47.26 -0.49 -1.43
C PRO A 14 -47.63 0.53 -2.53
N GLY A 15 -47.07 1.74 -2.45
CA GLY A 15 -47.39 2.85 -3.34
C GLY A 15 -46.27 3.17 -4.32
N SER A 16 -46.43 2.65 -5.53
CA SER A 16 -45.59 2.73 -6.72
C SER A 16 -45.24 4.17 -7.16
N LEU A 17 -43.99 4.40 -7.57
CA LEU A 17 -43.60 5.57 -8.37
C LEU A 17 -43.83 5.29 -9.88
N PRO A 18 -44.20 6.31 -10.67
CA PRO A 18 -44.77 6.17 -12.01
C PRO A 18 -43.75 5.79 -13.12
N PRO A 19 -44.20 5.13 -14.22
CA PRO A 19 -43.37 4.79 -15.36
C PRO A 19 -43.28 5.98 -16.34
N GLY A 20 -42.08 6.52 -16.59
CA GLY A 20 -41.98 7.64 -17.54
C GLY A 20 -40.62 8.28 -17.84
N LEU A 21 -39.47 7.79 -17.34
CA LEU A 21 -38.16 8.34 -17.71
C LEU A 21 -37.21 7.25 -18.22
N ILE A 22 -37.46 6.86 -19.47
CA ILE A 22 -36.52 6.17 -20.35
C ILE A 22 -35.40 7.14 -20.75
N THR A 23 -34.22 7.01 -20.14
CA THR A 23 -32.95 7.46 -20.73
C THR A 23 -32.07 6.25 -21.03
N LYS A 24 -32.09 5.90 -22.31
CA LYS A 24 -31.15 5.07 -23.04
C LYS A 24 -29.70 5.52 -22.78
N ARG A 25 -28.91 4.70 -22.07
CA ARG A 25 -27.45 4.67 -22.22
C ARG A 25 -26.91 3.24 -22.13
N ARG A 26 -26.77 2.68 -23.34
CA ARG A 26 -25.68 1.82 -23.84
C ARG A 26 -25.30 0.63 -22.97
N GLY A 27 -25.78 -0.53 -23.42
CA GLY A 27 -25.03 -1.78 -23.27
C GLY A 27 -23.67 -1.61 -23.95
N PHE A 28 -22.63 -1.98 -23.21
CA PHE A 28 -21.34 -2.35 -23.79
C PHE A 28 -21.37 -3.87 -23.93
N ASP A 29 -21.75 -4.31 -25.12
CA ASP A 29 -21.36 -5.60 -25.67
C ASP A 29 -20.32 -5.23 -26.75
N ASP A 30 -19.05 -5.48 -26.46
CA ASP A 30 -17.98 -5.37 -27.46
C ASP A 30 -17.04 -6.54 -27.27
N GLY A 31 -17.09 -7.43 -28.25
CA GLY A 31 -16.53 -8.77 -28.20
C GLY A 31 -15.01 -8.75 -28.28
N SER A 32 -14.39 -9.55 -27.43
CA SER A 32 -13.14 -10.19 -27.78
C SER A 32 -12.96 -11.44 -26.91
N SER A 33 -13.25 -12.59 -27.50
CA SER A 33 -12.93 -13.90 -26.92
C SER A 33 -12.51 -14.83 -28.04
N ASP A 34 -11.55 -14.40 -28.84
CA ASP A 34 -10.79 -15.32 -29.69
C ASP A 34 -9.71 -15.97 -28.81
N ILE A 35 -10.11 -16.97 -28.02
CA ILE A 35 -9.17 -17.90 -27.40
C ILE A 35 -8.68 -18.92 -28.44
N SER A 36 -8.08 -18.44 -29.53
CA SER A 36 -7.38 -19.33 -30.45
C SER A 36 -5.95 -19.51 -29.96
N SER A 37 -5.77 -20.63 -29.25
CA SER A 37 -4.58 -21.50 -29.28
C SER A 37 -3.33 -20.95 -29.96
N THR A 38 -2.25 -20.81 -29.20
CA THR A 38 -0.97 -21.47 -29.50
C THR A 38 -0.03 -21.37 -28.31
N ALA A 39 0.38 -22.54 -27.80
CA ALA A 39 1.62 -22.68 -27.09
C ALA A 39 2.74 -22.18 -28.00
N SER A 40 3.29 -21.00 -27.73
CA SER A 40 4.44 -20.48 -28.48
C SER A 40 5.27 -19.62 -27.55
N SER A 41 6.33 -20.25 -27.04
CA SER A 41 7.52 -19.66 -26.46
C SER A 41 7.28 -18.60 -25.39
N MET A 42 7.53 -19.02 -24.15
CA MET A 42 8.01 -18.17 -23.07
C MET A 42 9.34 -17.52 -23.52
N MET A 43 9.24 -16.56 -24.44
CA MET A 43 10.34 -15.64 -24.73
C MET A 43 10.44 -14.76 -23.51
N ASP A 44 11.56 -14.85 -22.80
CA ASP A 44 11.98 -13.86 -21.81
C ASP A 44 12.00 -12.49 -22.50
N TYR A 45 10.90 -11.77 -22.38
CA TYR A 45 10.72 -10.45 -22.98
C TYR A 45 11.66 -9.48 -22.24
N ASN A 46 12.88 -9.34 -22.76
CA ASN A 46 13.85 -8.30 -22.38
C ASN A 46 13.51 -6.93 -23.00
N GLY A 47 12.25 -6.71 -23.37
CA GLY A 47 11.80 -5.45 -23.95
C GLY A 47 11.61 -4.36 -22.89
N PRO A 48 11.43 -3.09 -23.32
CA PRO A 48 11.29 -1.95 -22.42
C PRO A 48 10.20 -2.19 -21.37
N LYS A 49 10.54 -1.99 -20.09
CA LYS A 49 9.61 -2.16 -18.96
C LYS A 49 8.33 -1.37 -19.25
N LEU A 50 7.19 -2.05 -19.19
CA LEU A 50 5.87 -1.45 -19.38
C LEU A 50 5.72 -0.24 -18.44
N TYR A 51 5.43 0.94 -19.00
CA TYR A 51 5.28 2.13 -18.18
C TYR A 51 4.10 1.96 -17.23
N LYS A 52 4.39 1.90 -15.93
CA LYS A 52 3.40 1.95 -14.86
C LYS A 52 3.48 3.35 -14.26
N GLN A 53 2.34 4.04 -14.20
CA GLN A 53 2.24 5.37 -13.60
C GLN A 53 2.89 5.34 -12.20
N PRO A 54 3.86 6.22 -11.90
CA PRO A 54 4.50 6.24 -10.58
C PRO A 54 3.45 6.50 -9.49
N ALA A 55 3.16 5.48 -8.68
CA ALA A 55 2.26 5.63 -7.55
C ALA A 55 2.95 6.47 -6.48
N THR A 56 2.42 7.66 -6.18
CA THR A 56 3.02 8.64 -5.26
C THR A 56 2.80 8.28 -3.78
N LYS A 57 2.91 6.99 -3.42
CA LYS A 57 2.58 6.52 -2.07
C LYS A 57 3.84 6.38 -1.23
N SER A 58 4.00 7.21 -0.20
CA SER A 58 5.09 7.04 0.79
C SER A 58 4.80 5.89 1.76
N ASN A 59 5.84 5.21 2.25
CA ASN A 59 5.74 4.23 3.35
C ASN A 59 6.20 4.79 4.70
N ARG A 60 6.48 6.10 4.79
CA ARG A 60 7.06 6.75 5.97
C ARG A 60 6.28 6.49 7.25
N GLY A 61 4.95 6.63 7.22
CA GLY A 61 4.09 6.39 8.39
C GLY A 61 4.14 4.93 8.89
N ILE A 62 4.19 3.98 7.96
CA ILE A 62 4.28 2.54 8.29
C ILE A 62 5.62 2.26 8.98
N ILE A 63 6.71 2.82 8.44
CA ILE A 63 8.06 2.64 8.98
C ILE A 63 8.20 3.29 10.36
N LEU A 64 7.61 4.48 10.58
CA LEU A 64 7.61 5.12 11.89
C LEU A 64 6.93 4.23 12.95
N ASN A 65 5.76 3.68 12.63
CA ASN A 65 5.04 2.77 13.52
C ASN A 65 5.85 1.50 13.79
N ALA A 66 6.46 0.91 12.75
CA ALA A 66 7.29 -0.28 12.90
C ALA A 66 8.52 -0.01 13.78
N VAL A 67 9.21 1.12 13.56
CA VAL A 67 10.39 1.51 14.34
C VAL A 67 10.05 1.69 15.81
N GLU A 68 8.89 2.27 16.10
CA GLU A 68 8.43 2.56 17.46
C GLU A 68 7.98 1.32 18.24
N TYR A 69 7.24 0.41 17.61
CA TYR A 69 6.59 -0.70 18.32
C TYR A 69 7.22 -2.07 18.05
N CYS A 70 7.79 -2.29 16.86
CA CYS A 70 8.31 -3.60 16.46
C CYS A 70 9.83 -3.67 16.55
N VAL A 71 10.53 -2.62 16.12
CA VAL A 71 12.00 -2.64 15.98
C VAL A 71 12.70 -2.27 17.29
N PHE A 72 12.21 -1.26 18.01
CA PHE A 72 12.79 -0.81 19.28
C PHE A 72 11.74 -0.78 20.40
N PRO A 73 11.29 -1.95 20.87
CA PRO A 73 10.32 -2.01 21.96
C PRO A 73 10.93 -1.52 23.28
N GLY A 74 10.14 -0.76 24.04
CA GLY A 74 10.48 -0.35 25.40
C GLY A 74 11.56 0.73 25.50
N ALA A 75 12.02 0.98 26.73
CA ALA A 75 12.89 2.10 27.05
C ALA A 75 14.39 1.82 26.82
N VAL A 76 14.79 0.54 26.78
CA VAL A 76 16.20 0.13 26.71
C VAL A 76 16.91 0.64 25.45
N ASN A 77 16.19 0.74 24.33
CA ASN A 77 16.72 1.18 23.05
C ASN A 77 16.25 2.60 22.64
N ARG A 78 15.78 3.41 23.61
CA ARG A 78 15.18 4.73 23.31
C ARG A 78 16.13 5.66 22.56
N GLU A 79 17.42 5.63 22.87
CA GLU A 79 18.43 6.46 22.19
C GLU A 79 18.61 6.06 20.72
N ALA A 80 18.72 4.75 20.45
CA ALA A 80 18.83 4.24 19.09
C ALA A 80 17.56 4.54 18.28
N LYS A 81 16.37 4.34 18.89
CA LYS A 81 15.08 4.73 18.32
C LYS A 81 15.09 6.20 17.93
N GLN A 82 15.49 7.10 18.83
CA GLN A 82 15.50 8.53 18.56
C GLN A 82 16.41 8.89 17.38
N LYS A 83 17.63 8.31 17.31
CA LYS A 83 18.57 8.52 16.20
C LYS A 83 17.98 8.07 14.86
N VAL A 84 17.29 6.93 14.83
CA VAL A 84 16.62 6.41 13.62
C VAL A 84 15.47 7.33 13.20
N LEU A 85 14.62 7.72 14.14
CA LEU A 85 13.49 8.63 13.87
C LEU A 85 13.97 9.99 13.33
N GLU A 86 15.05 10.54 13.89
CA GLU A 86 15.66 11.77 13.41
C GLU A 86 16.21 11.64 11.98
N LYS A 87 16.83 10.50 11.65
CA LYS A 87 17.32 10.24 10.29
C LYS A 87 16.18 10.12 9.28
N ILE A 88 15.06 9.51 9.66
CA ILE A 88 13.84 9.50 8.84
C ILE A 88 13.32 10.93 8.70
N ALA A 89 13.24 11.69 9.80
CA ALA A 89 12.74 13.06 9.83
C ALA A 89 13.49 13.96 8.84
N ARG A 90 14.83 13.91 8.85
CA ARG A 90 15.72 14.70 8.00
C ARG A 90 15.84 14.18 6.56
N SER A 91 15.43 12.94 6.29
CA SER A 91 15.53 12.37 4.96
C SER A 91 14.34 12.76 4.09
N GLU A 92 14.64 13.16 2.86
CA GLU A 92 13.66 13.46 1.80
C GLU A 92 13.18 12.21 1.06
N ALA A 93 13.70 11.02 1.42
CA ALA A 93 13.27 9.77 0.80
C ALA A 93 11.78 9.51 1.07
N LYS A 94 11.05 9.11 0.02
CA LYS A 94 9.62 8.75 0.11
C LYS A 94 9.44 7.33 0.63
N HIS A 95 10.40 6.45 0.34
CA HIS A 95 10.39 5.04 0.69
C HIS A 95 11.59 4.71 1.57
N PHE A 96 11.34 3.97 2.64
CA PHE A 96 12.38 3.48 3.55
C PHE A 96 12.32 1.97 3.66
N LEU A 97 13.48 1.37 3.89
CA LEU A 97 13.65 -0.06 4.10
C LEU A 97 14.40 -0.29 5.41
N VAL A 98 14.00 -1.31 6.16
CA VAL A 98 14.70 -1.73 7.38
C VAL A 98 15.41 -3.04 7.09
N LEU A 99 16.72 -3.06 7.29
CA LEU A 99 17.50 -4.28 7.23
C LEU A 99 17.46 -4.96 8.60
N PHE A 100 16.97 -6.20 8.61
CA PHE A 100 17.00 -7.06 9.77
C PHE A 100 18.13 -8.08 9.70
N ARG A 101 18.59 -8.53 10.86
CA ARG A 101 19.49 -9.67 11.01
C ARG A 101 18.66 -10.94 11.14
N ASP A 102 18.82 -11.85 10.18
CA ASP A 102 18.22 -13.18 10.15
C ASP A 102 16.70 -13.18 10.43
N ALA A 103 16.13 -14.36 10.73
CA ALA A 103 14.70 -14.49 11.06
C ALA A 103 14.29 -13.83 12.40
N GLY A 104 15.27 -13.33 13.18
CA GLY A 104 15.03 -12.73 14.49
C GLY A 104 14.57 -11.27 14.46
N CYS A 105 14.38 -10.67 13.28
CA CYS A 105 13.96 -9.27 13.09
C CYS A 105 14.78 -8.26 13.91
N GLN A 106 16.07 -8.53 14.14
CA GLN A 106 16.92 -7.60 14.87
C GLN A 106 17.37 -6.48 13.94
N PHE A 107 17.17 -5.24 14.35
CA PHE A 107 17.58 -4.08 13.55
C PHE A 107 19.07 -4.10 13.22
N ARG A 108 19.42 -3.91 11.94
CA ARG A 108 20.80 -3.65 11.51
C ARG A 108 20.99 -2.25 10.96
N ALA A 109 20.14 -1.86 10.02
CA ALA A 109 20.29 -0.59 9.32
C ALA A 109 18.96 -0.08 8.76
N LEU A 110 18.91 1.24 8.57
CA LEU A 110 17.85 1.94 7.87
C LEU A 110 18.39 2.40 6.52
N TYR A 111 17.64 2.12 5.46
CA TYR A 111 17.93 2.55 4.11
C TYR A 111 16.82 3.45 3.57
N GLY A 112 17.20 4.43 2.75
CA GLY A 112 16.28 5.17 1.89
C GLY A 112 16.28 4.57 0.49
N TYR A 113 15.11 4.53 -0.15
CA TYR A 113 14.95 4.09 -1.53
C TYR A 113 14.48 5.25 -2.42
N TRP A 114 15.23 5.50 -3.49
CA TRP A 114 14.93 6.49 -4.51
C TRP A 114 14.53 5.79 -5.81
N PRO A 115 13.23 5.68 -6.11
CA PRO A 115 12.76 4.94 -7.28
C PRO A 115 13.21 5.57 -8.61
N GLU A 116 13.53 6.87 -8.62
CA GLU A 116 14.00 7.61 -9.79
C GLU A 116 15.34 7.08 -10.34
N ASN A 117 16.23 6.63 -9.45
CA ASN A 117 17.55 6.13 -9.83
C ASN A 117 17.72 4.65 -9.48
N GLU A 118 16.65 3.96 -9.06
CA GLU A 118 16.67 2.61 -8.49
C GLU A 118 17.76 2.44 -7.40
N GLN A 119 18.05 3.50 -6.63
CA GLN A 119 19.12 3.52 -5.64
C GLN A 119 18.62 3.31 -4.22
N ILE A 120 19.35 2.48 -3.46
CA ILE A 120 19.10 2.22 -2.04
C ILE A 120 20.33 2.62 -1.25
N ILE A 121 20.23 3.66 -0.43
CA ILE A 121 21.37 4.25 0.30
C ILE A 121 21.14 4.14 1.80
N LYS A 122 22.19 3.73 2.53
CA LYS A 122 22.16 3.60 3.99
C LYS A 122 22.04 4.97 4.64
N LEU A 123 21.04 5.13 5.50
CA LEU A 123 20.81 6.32 6.31
C LEU A 123 21.40 6.19 7.72
N TYR A 124 21.33 4.98 8.30
CA TYR A 124 21.79 4.70 9.65
C TYR A 124 22.06 3.21 9.88
N GLY A 125 22.94 2.88 10.84
CA GLY A 125 23.21 1.51 11.28
C GLY A 125 24.39 0.83 10.59
N THR A 126 24.41 -0.50 10.67
CA THR A 126 25.53 -1.34 10.21
C THR A 126 25.12 -2.15 8.98
N GLY A 127 25.86 -1.98 7.88
CA GLY A 127 25.60 -2.61 6.59
C GLY A 127 26.35 -1.89 5.47
N PRO A 128 26.30 -2.42 4.23
CA PRO A 128 26.87 -1.76 3.06
C PRO A 128 26.24 -0.38 2.83
N SER A 129 27.00 0.55 2.25
CA SER A 129 26.54 1.93 2.03
C SER A 129 25.45 2.04 0.97
N GLN A 130 25.50 1.17 -0.04
CA GLN A 130 24.48 1.02 -1.08
C GLN A 130 24.06 -0.45 -1.17
N VAL A 131 22.84 -0.70 -1.61
CA VAL A 131 22.29 -2.03 -1.81
C VAL A 131 21.68 -2.13 -3.21
N ASP A 132 22.06 -3.17 -3.95
CA ASP A 132 21.52 -3.53 -5.25
C ASP A 132 20.50 -4.66 -5.11
N ASP A 133 19.63 -4.80 -6.12
CA ASP A 133 18.53 -5.76 -6.09
C ASP A 133 18.97 -7.22 -5.92
N VAL A 134 20.15 -7.57 -6.45
CA VAL A 134 20.74 -8.92 -6.35
C VAL A 134 21.12 -9.31 -4.92
N MET A 135 21.20 -8.35 -4.00
CA MET A 135 21.54 -8.60 -2.59
C MET A 135 20.32 -8.88 -1.71
N PHE A 136 19.09 -8.79 -2.24
CA PHE A 136 17.89 -9.13 -1.48
C PHE A 136 17.61 -10.63 -1.55
N ASP A 137 17.60 -11.29 -0.38
CA ASP A 137 17.15 -12.68 -0.25
C ASP A 137 15.64 -12.76 -0.01
N LYS A 138 15.14 -11.96 0.95
CA LYS A 138 13.73 -12.00 1.39
C LYS A 138 13.19 -10.62 1.65
N PHE A 139 11.93 -10.42 1.27
CA PHE A 139 11.18 -9.21 1.55
C PHE A 139 10.16 -9.46 2.66
N PHE A 140 10.08 -8.51 3.59
CA PHE A 140 9.11 -8.49 4.68
C PHE A 140 8.13 -7.33 4.44
N LYS A 141 6.89 -7.47 4.91
CA LYS A 141 5.85 -6.44 4.81
C LYS A 141 5.03 -6.36 6.08
#